data_AF-A0A915MIR2-F1
#
_entry.id   AF-A0A915MIR2-F1
#
_cell.length_a   1.000
_cell.length_b   1.000
_cell.length_c   1.000
_cell.angle_alpha   90.00
_cell.angle_beta   90.00
_cell.angle_gamma   90.00
#
_symmetry.space_group_name_H-M   'P 1'
#
loop_
_entity.id
_entity.type
_entity.pdbx_description
1 polymer ?
#
loop_
_entity_poly.entity_id
_entity_poly.type
_entity_poly.pdbx_seq_one_letter_code
_entity_poly.pdbx_strand_id
1 'polypeptide(L)'
;GNNSQQSVTPRSASGSRRGSTVDDRGAFCTLPQQGGNQPEVLVSLCYFDTQNRLVVGVNKAAAIGTGRKKESGSDVSGQEVSIRISAFSAEGVEIGRQKSAWTKANPTGEVQFNDAQASFQISRHELEECAVQVDMLGLNNSAWPPLLRRKQKIGTLMLSDRRENDCSSSAD
;
A
#
# COMPACT_ATOMS: atom_id res chain seq x y z
N GLY A 1 44.02 33.09 29.76
CA GLY A 1 42.79 32.68 30.47
C GLY A 1 41.60 32.87 29.56
N ASN A 2 40.84 31.79 29.35
CA ASN A 2 39.47 31.68 28.82
C ASN A 2 39.02 32.56 27.65
N ASN A 3 39.09 32.00 26.43
CA ASN A 3 38.14 32.30 25.35
C ASN A 3 37.09 31.18 25.31
N SER A 4 35.90 31.46 25.83
CA SER A 4 34.74 30.58 25.79
C SER A 4 34.19 30.54 24.36
N GLN A 5 34.62 29.57 23.55
CA GLN A 5 33.92 29.25 22.31
C GLN A 5 32.57 28.59 22.67
N GLN A 6 31.48 29.35 22.53
CA GLN A 6 30.14 28.79 22.55
C GLN A 6 30.00 27.90 21.31
N SER A 7 30.07 26.58 21.50
CA SER A 7 29.63 25.63 20.49
C SER A 7 28.11 25.78 20.33
N VAL A 8 27.69 26.41 19.23
CA VAL A 8 26.29 26.34 18.80
C VAL A 8 26.08 24.90 18.31
N THR A 9 25.65 24.02 19.20
CA THR A 9 25.11 22.73 18.80
C THR A 9 23.85 23.00 17.98
N PRO A 10 23.77 22.53 16.72
CA PRO A 10 22.51 22.59 16.02
C PRO A 10 21.53 21.75 16.83
N ARG A 11 20.47 22.39 17.33
CA ARG A 11 19.31 21.71 17.91
C ARG A 11 18.96 20.59 16.96
N SER A 12 18.99 19.36 17.46
CA SER A 12 18.45 18.18 16.79
C SER A 12 17.02 18.52 16.40
N ALA A 13 16.82 18.92 15.15
CA ALA A 13 15.51 18.99 14.55
C ALA A 13 15.03 17.54 14.50
N SER A 14 14.32 17.14 15.55
CA SER A 14 13.42 16.00 15.56
C SER A 14 12.31 16.31 14.56
N GLY A 15 12.66 16.13 13.30
CA GLY A 15 11.79 16.27 12.16
C GLY A 15 12.30 15.21 11.21
N SER A 16 11.87 13.97 11.43
CA SER A 16 12.04 12.87 10.49
C SER A 16 11.56 13.35 9.14
N ARG A 17 12.51 13.81 8.31
CA ARG A 17 12.24 14.21 6.95
C ARG A 17 11.83 12.92 6.26
N ARG A 18 10.52 12.73 6.09
CA ARG A 18 9.94 11.72 5.20
C ARG A 18 10.83 11.67 3.96
N GLY A 19 11.48 10.54 3.71
CA GLY A 19 12.30 10.37 2.51
C GLY A 19 11.41 10.41 1.28
N SER A 20 11.10 11.61 0.81
CA SER A 20 10.39 11.84 -0.43
C SER A 20 11.37 11.58 -1.55
N THR A 21 11.13 10.54 -2.34
CA THR A 21 11.84 10.34 -3.59
C THR A 21 11.03 10.97 -4.71
N VAL A 22 11.73 11.59 -5.64
CA VAL A 22 11.16 12.03 -6.90
C VAL A 22 11.39 10.90 -7.88
N ASP A 23 10.34 10.39 -8.53
CA ASP A 23 10.50 9.39 -9.59
C ASP A 23 11.10 10.04 -10.86
N ASP A 24 11.43 9.22 -11.88
CA ASP A 24 12.00 9.72 -13.14
C ASP A 24 11.10 10.71 -13.90
N ARG A 25 9.85 10.89 -13.44
CA ARG A 25 8.84 11.80 -14.01
C ARG A 25 8.65 13.07 -13.20
N GLY A 26 9.40 13.26 -12.11
CA GLY A 26 9.27 14.45 -11.27
C GLY A 26 8.18 14.36 -10.20
N ALA A 27 7.51 13.22 -10.02
CA ALA A 27 6.44 13.07 -9.05
C ALA A 27 7.01 12.83 -7.63
N PHE A 28 6.54 13.60 -6.65
CA PHE A 28 6.88 13.39 -5.25
C PHE A 28 6.18 12.12 -4.74
N CYS A 29 6.95 11.09 -4.45
CA CYS A 29 6.46 9.84 -3.89
C CYS A 29 7.06 9.64 -2.50
N THR A 30 6.21 9.42 -1.50
CA THR A 30 6.67 8.83 -0.24
C THR A 30 6.76 7.34 -0.44
N LEU A 31 7.97 6.78 -0.32
CA LEU A 31 8.15 5.34 -0.39
C LEU A 31 7.57 4.67 0.86
N PRO A 32 6.95 3.48 0.72
CA PRO A 32 6.55 2.67 1.86
C PRO A 32 7.70 2.47 2.86
N GLN A 33 7.45 2.72 4.14
CA GLN A 33 8.46 2.70 5.18
C GLN A 33 8.92 1.28 5.52
N GLN A 34 10.24 1.07 5.47
CA GLN A 34 10.85 -0.12 6.03
C GLN A 34 10.78 -0.09 7.56
N GLY A 35 10.31 -1.18 8.17
CA GLY A 35 10.22 -1.32 9.62
C GLY A 35 9.08 -0.53 10.28
N GLY A 36 8.13 0.01 9.50
CA GLY A 36 6.88 0.53 10.04
C GLY A 36 6.03 -0.56 10.67
N ASN A 37 5.11 -0.18 11.57
CA ASN A 37 4.20 -1.14 12.22
C ASN A 37 2.92 -1.42 11.41
N GLN A 38 2.69 -0.67 10.32
CA GLN A 38 1.50 -0.78 9.49
C GLN A 38 1.89 -1.05 8.03
N PRO A 39 1.16 -1.94 7.32
CA PRO A 39 1.37 -2.17 5.90
C PRO A 39 1.17 -0.88 5.08
N GLU A 40 2.12 -0.58 4.21
CA GLU A 40 2.05 0.57 3.29
C GLU A 40 2.20 0.11 1.85
N VAL A 41 1.51 0.79 0.91
CA VAL A 41 1.57 0.54 -0.53
C VAL A 41 1.90 1.81 -1.30
N LEU A 42 2.72 1.67 -2.33
CA LEU A 42 2.96 2.71 -3.33
C LEU A 42 2.01 2.47 -4.51
N VAL A 43 1.05 3.38 -4.66
CA VAL A 43 0.03 3.35 -5.71
C VAL A 43 0.28 4.45 -6.72
N SER A 44 0.18 4.13 -8.01
CA SER A 44 0.18 5.08 -9.12
C SER A 44 -1.21 5.17 -9.74
N LEU A 45 -1.63 6.38 -10.07
CA LEU A 45 -2.91 6.68 -10.70
C LEU A 45 -2.65 7.52 -11.95
N CYS A 46 -3.26 7.15 -13.06
CA CYS A 46 -3.14 7.88 -14.32
C CYS A 46 -4.46 7.82 -15.08
N TYR A 47 -5.02 8.98 -15.44
CA TYR A 47 -6.22 9.07 -16.26
C TYR A 47 -5.88 9.61 -17.65
N PHE A 48 -6.31 8.88 -18.69
CA PHE A 48 -6.18 9.28 -20.09
C PHE A 48 -7.53 9.82 -20.58
N ASP A 49 -7.69 11.14 -20.54
CA ASP A 49 -8.96 11.83 -20.88
C ASP A 49 -9.43 11.49 -22.30
N THR A 50 -8.53 11.50 -23.28
CA THR A 50 -8.85 11.18 -24.69
C THR A 50 -9.26 9.73 -24.92
N GLN A 51 -8.98 8.85 -23.96
CA GLN A 51 -9.28 7.41 -24.05
C GLN A 51 -10.37 6.99 -23.06
N ASN A 52 -10.88 7.90 -22.21
CA ASN A 52 -11.77 7.58 -21.10
C ASN A 52 -11.26 6.38 -20.28
N ARG A 53 -9.98 6.43 -19.89
CA ARG A 53 -9.27 5.26 -19.35
C ARG A 53 -8.51 5.60 -18.08
N LEU A 54 -8.86 4.94 -16.98
CA LEU A 54 -8.14 4.99 -15.71
C LEU A 54 -7.16 3.82 -15.63
N VAL A 55 -5.91 4.12 -15.31
CA VAL A 55 -4.86 3.13 -15.04
C VAL A 55 -4.41 3.27 -13.61
N VAL A 56 -4.44 2.16 -12.89
CA VAL A 56 -4.06 2.05 -11.47
C VAL A 56 -2.94 1.03 -11.36
N GLY A 57 -1.83 1.39 -10.73
CA GLY A 57 -0.69 0.50 -10.51
C GLY A 57 -0.31 0.43 -9.03
N VAL A 58 0.16 -0.72 -8.58
CA VAL A 58 0.82 -0.88 -7.28
C VAL A 58 2.24 -1.36 -7.55
N ASN A 59 3.24 -0.57 -7.17
CA ASN A 59 4.63 -0.85 -7.53
C ASN A 59 5.39 -1.51 -6.38
N LYS A 60 5.09 -1.10 -5.15
CA LYS A 60 5.81 -1.54 -3.95
C LYS A 60 4.86 -1.64 -2.76
N ALA A 61 5.11 -2.61 -1.89
CA ALA A 61 4.56 -2.64 -0.53
C ALA A 61 5.68 -2.83 0.50
N ALA A 62 5.48 -2.33 1.72
CA ALA A 62 6.40 -2.53 2.83
C ALA A 62 5.65 -2.83 4.14
N ALA A 63 6.43 -3.13 5.17
CA ALA A 63 5.97 -3.51 6.51
C ALA A 63 5.09 -4.77 6.56
N ILE A 64 5.19 -5.63 5.54
CA ILE A 64 4.39 -6.86 5.48
C ILE A 64 4.95 -7.89 6.46
N GLY A 65 4.12 -8.31 7.42
CA GLY A 65 4.49 -9.30 8.42
C GLY A 65 5.41 -8.79 9.54
N THR A 66 5.83 -7.52 9.50
CA THR A 66 6.79 -6.94 10.47
C THR A 66 6.18 -6.55 11.82
N GLY A 67 4.85 -6.42 11.91
CA GLY A 67 4.13 -6.12 13.17
C GLY A 67 3.77 -7.34 14.02
N ARG A 68 3.98 -8.57 13.54
CA ARG A 68 3.73 -9.81 14.31
C ARG A 68 5.04 -10.38 14.83
N LYS A 69 5.67 -9.70 15.79
CA LYS A 69 6.75 -10.31 16.58
C LYS A 69 6.17 -11.40 17.48
N LYS A 70 6.44 -12.66 17.09
CA LYS A 70 6.75 -13.83 17.94
C LYS A 70 5.97 -13.99 19.25
N GLU A 71 4.85 -14.72 19.19
CA GLU A 71 4.43 -15.60 20.30
C GLU A 71 4.55 -17.09 19.93
N SER A 72 4.75 -17.39 18.65
CA SER A 72 5.03 -18.75 18.17
C SER A 72 6.14 -18.63 17.14
N GLY A 73 7.26 -19.35 17.32
CA GLY A 73 8.52 -19.22 16.59
C GLY A 73 8.49 -19.54 15.08
N SER A 74 7.44 -19.16 14.37
CA SER A 74 7.34 -19.19 12.92
C SER A 74 8.02 -17.95 12.35
N ASP A 75 9.13 -18.13 11.67
CA ASP A 75 9.74 -17.07 10.85
C ASP A 75 8.70 -16.51 9.89
N VAL A 76 8.42 -15.20 9.99
CA VAL A 76 7.54 -14.47 9.07
C VAL A 76 8.28 -14.16 7.74
N SER A 77 9.52 -14.64 7.59
CA SER A 77 10.25 -14.59 6.32
C SER A 77 9.52 -15.42 5.27
N GLY A 78 8.96 -14.76 4.26
CA GLY A 78 8.36 -15.44 3.12
C GLY A 78 6.84 -15.51 3.10
N GLN A 79 6.16 -14.53 3.69
CA GLN A 79 4.74 -14.31 3.39
C GLN A 79 4.57 -13.99 1.89
N GLU A 80 3.75 -14.77 1.21
CA GLU A 80 3.36 -14.51 -0.18
C GLU A 80 2.21 -13.50 -0.19
N VAL A 81 2.33 -12.48 -1.03
CA VAL A 81 1.40 -11.35 -1.12
C VAL A 81 0.88 -11.23 -2.55
N SER A 82 -0.37 -10.83 -2.70
CA SER A 82 -0.97 -10.50 -4.00
C SER A 82 -1.84 -9.27 -3.85
N ILE A 83 -1.84 -8.43 -4.89
CA ILE A 83 -2.66 -7.23 -4.97
C ILE A 83 -3.89 -7.52 -5.82
N ARG A 84 -5.04 -7.03 -5.37
CA ARG A 84 -6.28 -7.03 -6.14
C ARG A 84 -6.78 -5.61 -6.26
N ILE A 85 -6.94 -5.14 -7.49
CA ILE A 85 -7.44 -3.80 -7.81
C ILE A 85 -8.82 -3.98 -8.42
N SER A 86 -9.85 -3.44 -7.78
CA SER A 86 -11.23 -3.41 -8.28
C SER A 86 -11.65 -1.96 -8.49
N ALA A 87 -12.46 -1.70 -9.52
CA ALA A 87 -13.15 -0.43 -9.72
C ALA A 87 -14.66 -0.63 -9.58
N PHE A 88 -15.34 0.32 -8.97
CA PHE A 88 -16.78 0.28 -8.72
C PHE A 88 -17.45 1.55 -9.25
N SER A 89 -18.66 1.40 -9.78
CA SER A 89 -19.52 2.52 -10.18
C SER A 89 -20.08 3.27 -8.97
N ALA A 90 -20.81 4.35 -9.23
CA ALA A 90 -21.51 5.09 -8.19
C ALA A 90 -22.53 4.21 -7.42
N GLU A 91 -23.15 3.25 -8.09
CA GLU A 91 -24.13 2.33 -7.50
C GLU A 91 -23.45 1.19 -6.72
N GLY A 92 -22.12 1.15 -6.69
CA GLY A 92 -21.34 0.08 -6.07
C GLY A 92 -21.22 -1.19 -6.93
N VAL A 93 -21.50 -1.10 -8.23
CA VAL A 93 -21.36 -2.23 -9.15
C VAL A 93 -19.89 -2.37 -9.57
N GLU A 94 -19.32 -3.58 -9.50
CA GLU A 94 -17.93 -3.83 -9.93
C GLU A 94 -17.82 -3.64 -11.46
N ILE A 95 -17.10 -2.60 -11.88
CA ILE A 95 -16.81 -2.30 -13.29
C ILE A 95 -15.79 -3.29 -13.82
N GLY A 96 -14.80 -3.62 -12.99
CA GLY A 96 -13.75 -4.57 -13.35
C GLY A 96 -12.79 -4.82 -12.20
N ARG A 97 -11.97 -5.85 -12.38
CA ARG A 97 -11.01 -6.29 -11.38
C ARG A 97 -9.79 -6.96 -12.00
N GLN A 98 -8.62 -6.60 -11.51
CA GLN A 98 -7.36 -7.25 -11.83
C GLN A 98 -6.70 -7.77 -10.55
N LYS A 99 -6.04 -8.92 -10.64
CA LYS A 99 -5.27 -9.48 -9.54
C LYS A 99 -3.86 -9.82 -10.01
N SER A 100 -2.86 -9.43 -9.24
CA SER A 100 -1.46 -9.78 -9.49
C SER A 100 -1.19 -11.25 -9.17
N ALA A 101 -0.08 -11.77 -9.68
CA ALA A 101 0.53 -12.99 -9.17
C ALA A 101 0.85 -12.88 -7.67
N TRP A 102 1.06 -14.03 -7.04
CA TRP A 102 1.59 -14.09 -5.69
C TRP A 102 3.10 -13.85 -5.73
N THR A 103 3.56 -12.89 -4.93
CA THR A 103 4.97 -12.51 -4.83
C THR A 103 5.43 -12.66 -3.39
N LYS A 104 6.58 -13.30 -3.20
CA LYS A 104 7.16 -13.50 -1.87
C LYS A 104 7.77 -12.19 -1.37
N ALA A 105 7.44 -11.79 -0.14
CA ALA A 105 8.13 -10.70 0.52
C ALA A 105 9.59 -11.05 0.79
N ASN A 106 10.46 -10.06 0.63
CA ASN A 106 11.86 -10.19 1.00
C ASN A 106 12.01 -10.25 2.55
N PRO A 107 13.19 -10.61 3.07
CA PRO A 107 13.39 -10.70 4.52
C PRO A 107 13.13 -9.40 5.30
N THR A 108 13.16 -8.24 4.63
CA THR A 108 12.88 -6.94 5.24
C THR A 108 11.40 -6.57 5.22
N GLY A 109 10.51 -7.46 4.74
CA GLY A 109 9.06 -7.24 4.70
C GLY A 109 8.59 -6.36 3.55
N GLU A 110 9.40 -6.22 2.49
CA GLU A 110 9.06 -5.50 1.28
C GLU A 110 8.70 -6.43 0.13
N VAL A 111 7.86 -5.94 -0.77
CA VAL A 111 7.48 -6.61 -2.01
C VAL A 111 7.53 -5.58 -3.14
N GLN A 112 8.13 -5.97 -4.27
CA GLN A 112 7.99 -5.24 -5.53
C GLN A 112 7.04 -6.02 -6.44
N PHE A 113 6.10 -5.31 -7.06
CA PHE A 113 5.13 -5.91 -7.98
C PHE A 113 5.41 -5.44 -9.40
N ASN A 114 5.53 -6.39 -10.32
CA ASN A 114 5.76 -6.11 -11.74
C ASN A 114 4.47 -6.17 -12.58
N ASP A 115 3.42 -6.79 -12.04
CA ASP A 115 2.17 -7.11 -12.74
C ASP A 115 0.91 -6.62 -12.02
N ALA A 116 1.06 -5.85 -10.93
CA ALA A 116 -0.06 -5.30 -10.17
C ALA A 116 -0.56 -3.99 -10.80
N GLN A 117 -1.10 -4.06 -12.02
CA GLN A 117 -1.67 -2.93 -12.74
C GLN A 117 -3.02 -3.28 -13.32
N ALA A 118 -3.99 -2.36 -13.22
CA ALA A 118 -5.31 -2.48 -13.80
C ALA A 118 -5.62 -1.30 -14.72
N SER A 119 -6.41 -1.55 -15.76
CA SER A 119 -6.92 -0.54 -16.68
C SER A 119 -8.42 -0.66 -16.75
N PHE A 120 -9.13 0.45 -16.54
CA PHE A 120 -10.59 0.51 -16.54
C PHE A 120 -11.07 1.53 -17.55
N GLN A 121 -12.09 1.18 -18.32
CA GLN A 121 -12.78 2.09 -19.21
C GLN A 121 -13.81 2.88 -18.39
N ILE A 122 -13.49 4.12 -18.05
CA ILE A 122 -14.27 4.99 -17.16
C ILE A 122 -14.30 6.38 -17.79
N SER A 123 -15.50 6.87 -18.12
CA SER A 123 -15.67 8.23 -18.63
C SER A 123 -15.33 9.27 -17.58
N ARG A 124 -15.06 10.50 -18.01
CA ARG A 124 -14.71 11.59 -17.10
C ARG A 124 -15.80 11.87 -16.06
N HIS A 125 -17.07 11.75 -16.47
CA HIS A 125 -18.22 11.89 -15.57
C HIS A 125 -18.24 10.77 -14.51
N GLU A 126 -18.06 9.52 -14.92
CA GLU A 126 -18.03 8.38 -13.99
C GLU A 126 -16.82 8.42 -13.04
N LEU A 127 -15.70 9.01 -13.47
CA LEU A 127 -14.47 9.09 -12.68
C LEU A 127 -14.68 9.82 -11.35
N GLU A 128 -15.52 10.85 -11.33
CA GLU A 128 -15.81 11.66 -10.13
C GLU A 128 -16.60 10.88 -9.07
N GLU A 129 -17.37 9.87 -9.50
CA GLU A 129 -18.26 9.11 -8.62
C GLU A 129 -17.77 7.69 -8.35
N CYS A 130 -16.79 7.21 -9.13
CA CYS A 130 -16.25 5.87 -9.01
C CYS A 130 -15.41 5.69 -7.74
N ALA A 131 -15.25 4.43 -7.34
CA ALA A 131 -14.34 4.04 -6.27
C ALA A 131 -13.35 3.00 -6.77
N VAL A 132 -12.08 3.17 -6.42
CA VAL A 132 -11.04 2.16 -6.64
C VAL A 132 -10.66 1.53 -5.31
N GLN A 133 -10.80 0.22 -5.22
CA GLN A 133 -10.40 -0.57 -4.06
C GLN A 133 -9.12 -1.35 -4.38
N VAL A 134 -8.09 -1.13 -3.57
CA VAL A 134 -6.84 -1.89 -3.60
C VAL A 134 -6.79 -2.79 -2.37
N ASP A 135 -7.02 -4.08 -2.56
CA ASP A 135 -6.85 -5.08 -1.51
C ASP A 135 -5.46 -5.71 -1.57
N MET A 136 -4.83 -5.80 -0.41
CA MET A 136 -3.64 -6.61 -0.24
C MET A 136 -4.02 -7.94 0.41
N LEU A 137 -3.67 -9.04 -0.24
CA LEU A 137 -3.94 -10.39 0.20
C LEU A 137 -2.62 -11.07 0.60
N GLY A 138 -2.63 -11.80 1.71
CA GLY A 138 -1.54 -12.65 2.15
C GLY A 138 -1.94 -14.12 2.12
N LEU A 139 -0.97 -15.00 1.90
CA LEU A 139 -1.11 -16.42 2.22
C LEU A 139 -0.51 -16.69 3.59
N ASN A 140 -1.29 -17.32 4.47
CA ASN A 140 -0.75 -17.82 5.71
C ASN A 140 0.04 -19.11 5.45
N ASN A 141 1.37 -18.99 5.49
CA ASN A 141 2.30 -20.12 5.31
C ASN A 141 2.57 -20.87 6.62
N SER A 142 2.01 -20.44 7.76
CA SER A 142 2.15 -21.11 9.06
C SER A 142 1.17 -22.27 9.26
N ALA A 143 0.24 -22.50 8.33
CA ALA A 143 -0.72 -23.59 8.42
C ALA A 143 -0.09 -24.91 7.93
N TRP A 144 0.07 -25.87 8.84
CA TRP A 144 0.41 -27.25 8.52
C TRP A 144 -0.87 -28.11 8.61
N PRO A 145 -1.18 -28.97 7.62
CA PRO A 145 -0.43 -29.21 6.39
C PRO A 145 -0.50 -28.03 5.38
N PRO A 146 0.52 -27.88 4.49
CA PRO A 146 0.60 -26.81 3.48
C PRO A 146 -0.61 -26.72 2.52
N LEU A 147 -1.45 -27.76 2.50
CA LEU A 147 -2.68 -27.82 1.72
C LEU A 147 -3.80 -26.93 2.30
N LEU A 148 -3.64 -26.43 3.54
CA LEU A 148 -4.57 -25.53 4.22
C LEU A 148 -4.10 -24.06 4.20
N ARG A 149 -3.27 -23.67 3.23
CA ARG A 149 -2.89 -22.25 3.03
C ARG A 149 -4.14 -21.40 2.86
N ARG A 150 -4.47 -20.64 3.90
CA ARG A 150 -5.63 -19.75 3.89
C ARG A 150 -5.21 -18.38 3.35
N LYS A 151 -5.97 -17.89 2.37
CA LYS A 151 -5.90 -16.49 1.93
C LYS A 151 -6.46 -15.62 3.04
N GLN A 152 -5.69 -14.62 3.45
CA GLN A 152 -6.10 -13.61 4.42
C GLN A 152 -6.00 -12.23 3.77
N LYS A 153 -6.97 -11.35 4.04
CA LYS A 153 -6.84 -9.93 3.69
C LYS A 153 -5.90 -9.26 4.71
N ILE A 154 -4.84 -8.64 4.22
CA ILE A 154 -3.87 -7.89 5.02
C ILE A 154 -4.41 -6.48 5.27
N GLY A 155 -4.96 -5.85 4.24
CA GLY A 155 -5.52 -4.51 4.32
C GLY A 155 -6.22 -4.11 3.03
N THR A 156 -6.90 -2.97 3.09
CA THR A 156 -7.61 -2.36 1.97
C THR A 156 -7.28 -0.87 1.94
N LEU A 157 -7.02 -0.35 0.75
CA LEU A 157 -6.98 1.08 0.47
C LEU A 157 -8.17 1.40 -0.45
N MET A 158 -8.99 2.36 -0.05
CA MET A 158 -10.09 2.88 -0.86
C MET A 158 -9.70 4.25 -1.41
N LEU A 159 -9.95 4.47 -2.70
CA LEU A 159 -9.70 5.72 -3.40
C LEU A 159 -11.03 6.16 -4.01
N SER A 160 -11.67 7.16 -3.42
CA SER A 160 -12.91 7.75 -3.90
C SER A 160 -13.07 9.16 -3.33
N ASP A 161 -13.81 10.02 -4.03
CA ASP A 161 -14.24 11.32 -3.49
C ASP A 161 -15.46 11.19 -2.56
N ARG A 162 -16.01 9.98 -2.46
CA ARG A 162 -16.97 9.62 -1.40
C ARG A 162 -16.27 9.77 -0.08
N ARG A 163 -16.55 10.87 0.62
CA ARG A 163 -16.29 10.98 2.04
C ARG A 163 -16.91 9.74 2.69
N GLU A 164 -16.09 8.93 3.35
CA GLU A 164 -16.56 8.02 4.37
C GLU A 164 -17.22 8.89 5.44
N ASN A 165 -18.50 9.21 5.27
CA ASN A 165 -19.34 9.48 6.41
C ASN A 165 -19.28 8.20 7.25
N ASP A 166 -18.91 8.38 8.51
CA ASP A 166 -18.85 7.36 9.54
C ASP A 166 -17.58 6.50 9.59
N CYS A 167 -16.47 7.16 9.97
CA CYS A 167 -15.61 6.60 11.03
C CYS A 167 -16.45 6.45 12.32
N SER A 168 -17.40 5.52 12.32
CA SER A 168 -17.94 4.98 13.57
C SER A 168 -16.84 4.12 14.15
N SER A 169 -16.02 4.74 15.00
CA SER A 169 -15.30 4.00 16.02
C SER A 169 -16.36 3.25 16.84
N SER A 170 -16.55 1.96 16.56
CA SER A 170 -17.19 1.08 17.52
C SER A 170 -16.20 0.90 18.67
N ALA A 171 -16.21 1.87 19.60
CA ALA A 171 -15.81 1.64 20.96
C ALA A 171 -17.06 1.14 21.68
N ASP A 172 -17.09 -0.17 21.93
CA ASP A 172 -17.44 -0.79 23.22
C ASP A 172 -17.23 -2.32 23.12
#